data_AF-A0A7R9HD19-F1
#
_entry.id   AF-A0A7R9HD19-F1
#
_cell.length_a   1.000
_cell.length_b   1.000
_cell.length_c   1.000
_cell.angle_alpha   90.00
_cell.angle_beta   90.00
_cell.angle_gamma   90.00
#
_symmetry.space_group_name_H-M   'P 1'
#
loop_
_entity.id
_entity.type
_entity.pdbx_description
1 polymer ?
#
loop_
_entity_poly.entity_id
_entity_poly.type
_entity_poly.pdbx_seq_one_letter_code
_entity_poly.pdbx_strand_id
1 'polypeptide(L)'
;DVELCQYQGRLRGLADSWAAISTCHGISGVIFDGEELHYLEKSSPADGREEENSGHFLYSHSDLKGNQTCGYSGTPHHILENQEFNRILRYKRNTEVIRGPYNANKQSRYVELVLVVDNKLYKDMGENLQKVYSHCKEIANIINSLYVPLNIFIALVGVVVWTEFDEITLSANGDTTLTNFLHYRRERLVKEHPNDNAQLLTRVQFDGGVVGKALKGPICTYEFSGGVSMDHSSVVGLVATTVAHEMGHNFGMEHDTSDCDCPSDRCIMAPSSRSS
;
A
#
# COMPACT_ATOMS: atom_id res chain seq x y z
N ASP A 1 10.28 -1.89 -23.92
CA ASP A 1 11.38 -1.59 -22.97
C ASP A 1 10.82 -1.34 -21.58
N VAL A 2 11.57 -1.69 -20.54
CA VAL A 2 11.21 -1.35 -19.15
C VAL A 2 11.55 0.12 -18.94
N GLU A 3 10.53 0.96 -18.77
CA GLU A 3 10.74 2.37 -18.46
C GLU A 3 11.31 2.52 -17.05
N LEU A 4 12.56 2.98 -16.95
CA LEU A 4 13.24 3.24 -15.70
C LEU A 4 12.86 4.64 -15.21
N CYS A 5 11.75 4.71 -14.49
CA CYS A 5 11.22 5.99 -13.98
C CYS A 5 10.77 5.93 -12.52
N GLN A 6 11.03 4.81 -11.81
CA GLN A 6 10.80 4.66 -10.37
C GLN A 6 12.14 4.64 -9.64
N TYR A 7 12.32 5.56 -8.70
CA TYR A 7 13.57 5.78 -8.01
C TYR A 7 13.39 5.74 -6.50
N GLN A 8 14.42 5.25 -5.83
CA GLN A 8 14.58 5.33 -4.39
C GLN A 8 15.95 5.94 -4.06
N GLY A 9 16.02 6.76 -3.02
CA GLY A 9 17.25 7.47 -2.69
C GLY A 9 17.21 8.13 -1.32
N ARG A 10 18.13 9.08 -1.10
CA ARG A 10 18.25 9.90 0.12
C ARG A 10 18.46 11.35 -0.30
N LEU A 11 18.06 12.29 0.55
CA LEU A 11 18.36 13.71 0.35
C LEU A 11 19.84 13.98 0.56
N ARG A 12 20.41 14.86 -0.28
CA ARG A 12 21.84 15.21 -0.19
C ARG A 12 22.09 15.96 1.12
N GLY A 13 23.03 15.44 1.92
CA GLY A 13 23.43 16.06 3.19
C GLY A 13 22.60 15.63 4.40
N LEU A 14 21.54 14.83 4.21
CA LEU A 14 20.70 14.32 5.29
C LEU A 14 20.80 12.80 5.32
N ALA A 15 21.55 12.26 6.27
CA ALA A 15 21.74 10.81 6.37
C ALA A 15 20.38 10.13 6.59
N ASP A 16 19.63 10.46 7.63
CA ASP A 16 18.45 9.67 8.01
C ASP A 16 17.22 9.89 7.10
N SER A 17 17.37 10.68 6.04
CA SER A 17 16.37 10.87 4.99
C SER A 17 16.27 9.69 4.03
N TRP A 18 15.11 9.56 3.40
CA TRP A 18 14.89 8.69 2.25
C TRP A 18 13.82 9.27 1.33
N ALA A 19 13.80 8.85 0.08
CA ALA A 19 12.82 9.28 -0.91
C ALA A 19 12.40 8.14 -1.83
N ALA A 20 11.14 8.15 -2.25
CA ALA A 20 10.57 7.25 -3.24
C ALA A 20 9.83 8.08 -4.29
N ILE A 21 10.41 8.21 -5.49
CA ILE A 21 9.98 9.18 -6.49
C ILE A 21 9.70 8.48 -7.83
N SER A 22 8.60 8.86 -8.46
CA SER A 22 8.25 8.56 -9.84
C SER A 22 8.60 9.76 -10.71
N THR A 23 9.18 9.51 -11.89
CA THR A 23 9.40 10.52 -12.93
C THR A 23 8.70 10.16 -14.24
N CYS A 24 7.82 9.15 -14.25
CA CYS A 24 7.26 8.58 -15.48
C CYS A 24 6.37 9.57 -16.23
N HIS A 25 5.62 10.40 -15.49
CA HIS A 25 4.64 11.35 -16.05
C HIS A 25 4.63 12.64 -15.22
N GLY A 26 5.83 13.22 -15.02
CA GLY A 26 6.09 14.24 -14.02
C GLY A 26 6.64 13.65 -12.71
N ILE A 27 6.95 14.50 -11.75
CA ILE A 27 7.51 14.11 -10.45
C ILE A 27 6.36 13.91 -9.45
N SER A 28 6.26 12.72 -8.88
CA SER A 28 5.36 12.38 -7.78
C SER A 28 6.04 11.43 -6.81
N GLY A 29 5.55 11.33 -5.58
CA GLY A 29 6.05 10.36 -4.61
C GLY A 29 6.11 10.90 -3.20
N VAL A 30 7.06 10.42 -2.42
CA VAL A 30 7.26 10.85 -1.03
C VAL A 30 8.73 11.09 -0.71
N ILE A 31 8.97 11.98 0.23
CA ILE A 31 10.28 12.29 0.79
C ILE A 31 10.15 12.31 2.31
N PHE A 32 10.96 11.54 3.00
CA PHE A 32 11.17 11.70 4.44
C PHE A 32 12.49 12.42 4.64
N ASP A 33 12.47 13.59 5.28
CA ASP A 33 13.67 14.42 5.43
C ASP A 33 14.54 14.06 6.66
N GLY A 34 14.06 13.16 7.52
CA GLY A 34 14.69 12.81 8.79
C GLY A 34 13.80 13.15 9.99
N GLU A 35 12.83 14.05 9.78
CA GLU A 35 11.88 14.51 10.80
C GLU A 35 10.45 14.26 10.31
N GLU A 36 10.08 14.73 9.12
CA GLU A 36 8.70 14.65 8.62
C GLU A 36 8.61 13.96 7.24
N LEU A 37 7.46 13.33 6.99
CA LEU A 37 7.10 12.80 5.68
C LEU A 37 6.42 13.88 4.83
N HIS A 38 6.96 14.08 3.63
CA HIS A 38 6.45 15.00 2.62
C HIS A 38 5.92 14.25 1.42
N TYR A 39 4.86 14.79 0.81
CA TYR A 39 4.21 14.24 -0.37
C TYR A 39 4.46 15.14 -1.57
N LEU A 40 4.93 14.56 -2.67
CA LEU A 40 5.04 15.24 -3.96
C LEU A 40 3.92 14.82 -4.89
N GLU A 41 3.23 15.81 -5.44
CA GLU A 41 2.21 15.63 -6.46
C GLU A 41 2.47 16.57 -7.64
N LYS A 42 2.20 16.09 -8.85
CA LYS A 42 2.14 16.95 -10.03
C LYS A 42 0.87 17.79 -10.02
N SER A 43 0.97 19.06 -10.39
CA SER A 43 -0.21 19.87 -10.66
C SER A 43 -0.95 19.28 -11.85
N SER A 44 -2.13 18.71 -11.61
CA SER A 44 -3.02 18.26 -12.68
C SER A 44 -4.03 19.38 -12.95
N PRO A 45 -4.10 19.94 -14.17
CA PRO A 45 -5.16 20.88 -14.51
C PRO A 45 -6.54 20.21 -14.37
N ALA A 46 -7.54 20.96 -13.92
CA ALA A 46 -8.92 20.46 -13.76
C ALA A 46 -9.52 19.88 -15.06
N ASP A 47 -8.98 20.27 -16.22
CA ASP A 47 -9.41 19.85 -17.55
C ASP A 47 -8.67 18.62 -18.11
N GLY A 48 -7.79 17.99 -17.32
CA GLY A 48 -7.12 16.72 -17.68
C GLY A 48 -6.12 16.79 -18.84
N ARG A 49 -5.76 18.01 -19.29
CA ARG A 49 -4.70 18.23 -20.28
C ARG A 49 -3.35 18.25 -19.57
N GLU A 50 -2.43 17.40 -19.99
CA GLU A 50 -1.06 17.43 -19.50
C GLU A 50 -0.37 18.67 -20.05
N GLU A 51 -0.11 19.67 -19.20
CA GLU A 51 0.76 20.79 -19.56
C GLU A 51 2.21 20.41 -19.26
N GLU A 52 3.09 20.52 -20.26
CA GLU A 52 4.53 20.24 -20.15
C GLU A 52 5.26 21.09 -19.09
N ASN A 53 4.59 22.10 -18.52
CA ASN A 53 5.12 23.04 -17.54
C ASN A 53 4.29 23.11 -16.24
N SER A 54 3.55 22.04 -15.92
CA SER A 54 2.79 21.94 -14.67
C SER A 54 3.74 22.01 -13.47
N GLY A 55 3.47 22.93 -12.53
CA GLY A 55 4.20 22.98 -11.26
C GLY A 55 4.02 21.71 -10.42
N HIS A 56 4.84 21.55 -9.38
CA HIS A 56 4.72 20.47 -8.40
C HIS A 56 4.31 21.04 -7.06
N PHE A 57 3.48 20.30 -6.34
CA PHE A 57 3.12 20.60 -4.97
C PHE A 57 3.88 19.68 -4.02
N LEU A 58 4.38 20.27 -2.94
CA LEU A 58 4.97 19.58 -1.82
C LEU A 58 4.09 19.84 -0.60
N TYR A 59 3.64 18.78 0.05
CA TYR A 59 2.80 18.85 1.25
C TYR A 59 3.51 18.17 2.41
N SER A 60 3.59 18.84 3.56
CA SER A 60 3.93 18.16 4.82
C SER A 60 2.79 17.24 5.24
N HIS A 61 3.11 16.12 5.89
CA HIS A 61 2.08 15.24 6.45
C HIS A 61 1.20 15.97 7.47
N SER A 62 1.78 16.86 8.27
CA SER A 62 1.08 17.70 9.26
C SER A 62 0.07 18.68 8.64
N ASP A 63 0.26 19.10 7.39
CA ASP A 63 -0.66 19.99 6.69
C ASP A 63 -1.93 19.27 6.18
N LEU A 64 -1.88 17.94 6.09
CA LEU A 64 -2.96 17.13 5.52
C LEU A 64 -4.04 16.85 6.57
N LYS A 65 -5.10 17.66 6.53
CA LYS A 65 -6.27 17.50 7.40
C LYS A 65 -7.22 16.45 6.84
N GLY A 66 -7.34 15.30 7.51
CA GLY A 66 -8.28 14.24 7.14
C GLY A 66 -8.97 13.61 8.36
N ASN A 67 -10.19 13.15 8.17
CA ASN A 67 -10.94 12.35 9.16
C ASN A 67 -11.18 10.92 8.64
N GLN A 68 -10.09 10.25 8.28
CA GLN A 68 -10.07 8.89 7.78
C GLN A 68 -9.58 7.95 8.88
N THR A 69 -10.11 6.74 8.95
CA THR A 69 -9.76 5.76 9.99
C THR A 69 -9.37 4.42 9.37
N CYS A 70 -8.56 3.64 10.08
CA CYS A 70 -8.45 2.21 9.76
C CYS A 70 -9.72 1.49 10.26
N GLY A 71 -10.22 0.54 9.47
CA GLY A 71 -11.39 -0.28 9.83
C GLY A 71 -11.08 -1.43 10.78
N TYR A 72 -9.83 -1.61 11.18
CA TYR A 72 -9.44 -2.64 12.14
C TYR A 72 -9.71 -2.15 13.58
N SER A 73 -10.53 -2.91 14.33
CA SER A 73 -10.99 -2.50 15.67
C SER A 73 -10.09 -2.96 16.83
N GLY A 74 -8.88 -3.46 16.54
CA GLY A 74 -7.99 -4.07 17.55
C GLY A 74 -8.34 -5.52 17.85
N THR A 75 -7.38 -6.29 18.38
CA THR A 75 -7.70 -7.58 19.02
C THR A 75 -8.11 -7.36 20.47
N PRO A 76 -9.30 -7.81 20.91
CA PRO A 76 -9.64 -7.85 22.33
C PRO A 76 -8.59 -8.65 23.09
N HIS A 77 -8.15 -8.15 24.26
CA HIS A 77 -7.11 -8.78 25.10
C HIS A 77 -7.37 -10.26 25.46
N HIS A 78 -8.61 -10.75 25.31
CA HIS A 78 -8.98 -12.15 25.57
C HIS A 78 -8.87 -13.10 24.36
N ILE A 79 -8.49 -12.62 23.17
CA ILE A 79 -8.38 -13.44 21.94
C ILE A 79 -6.91 -13.75 21.58
N LEU A 80 -5.95 -13.44 22.48
CA LEU A 80 -4.53 -13.68 22.26
C LEU A 80 -4.14 -15.17 22.08
N GLU A 81 -5.04 -16.11 22.37
CA GLU A 81 -4.71 -17.54 22.41
C GLU A 81 -5.27 -18.43 21.28
N ASN A 82 -6.19 -17.97 20.42
CA ASN A 82 -6.95 -18.92 19.57
C ASN A 82 -7.13 -18.61 18.08
N GLN A 83 -6.58 -17.53 17.52
CA GLN A 83 -6.48 -17.41 16.05
C GLN A 83 -5.20 -18.08 15.55
N GLU A 84 -5.10 -19.40 15.80
CA GLU A 84 -4.27 -20.29 15.01
C GLU A 84 -4.85 -20.28 13.59
N PHE A 85 -4.44 -19.34 12.74
CA PHE A 85 -4.62 -19.50 11.31
C PHE A 85 -4.01 -20.85 10.98
N ASN A 86 -4.80 -21.80 10.46
CA ASN A 86 -4.26 -23.06 9.94
C ASN A 86 -3.25 -22.68 8.86
N ARG A 87 -1.98 -22.58 9.26
CA ARG A 87 -0.90 -22.14 8.39
C ARG A 87 -0.64 -23.31 7.46
N ILE A 88 -1.44 -23.43 6.40
CA ILE A 88 -0.95 -24.01 5.17
C ILE A 88 0.13 -23.03 4.70
N LEU A 89 1.33 -23.22 5.27
CA LEU A 89 2.51 -22.46 4.96
C LEU A 89 2.72 -22.68 3.47
N ARG A 90 2.76 -21.59 2.71
CA ARG A 90 3.31 -21.70 1.36
C ARG A 90 4.72 -22.23 1.50
N TYR A 91 5.01 -23.32 0.78
CA TYR A 91 6.39 -23.73 0.60
C TYR A 91 7.16 -22.55 0.04
N LYS A 92 8.29 -22.23 0.67
CA LYS A 92 9.24 -21.25 0.15
C LYS A 92 9.48 -21.56 -1.32
N ARG A 93 8.99 -20.70 -2.23
CA ARG A 93 9.24 -20.91 -3.65
C ARG A 93 10.73 -20.84 -3.88
N ASN A 94 11.23 -21.77 -4.70
CA ASN A 94 12.63 -21.80 -5.08
C ASN A 94 12.84 -20.65 -6.07
N THR A 95 13.06 -19.44 -5.55
CA THR A 95 13.45 -18.31 -6.38
C THR A 95 14.90 -18.55 -6.80
N GLU A 96 15.17 -18.44 -8.10
CA GLU A 96 16.54 -18.15 -8.55
C GLU A 96 17.05 -16.97 -7.72
N VAL A 97 18.36 -16.87 -7.47
CA VAL A 97 18.95 -15.83 -6.62
C VAL A 97 18.63 -14.46 -7.22
N ILE A 98 17.46 -13.91 -6.88
CA ILE A 98 17.11 -12.52 -7.10
C ILE A 98 18.14 -11.79 -6.27
N ARG A 99 19.08 -11.13 -6.95
CA ARG A 99 19.97 -10.19 -6.27
C ARG A 99 19.04 -9.18 -5.62
N GLY A 100 19.02 -9.22 -4.30
CA GLY A 100 18.33 -8.23 -3.50
C GLY A 100 18.78 -6.82 -3.91
N PRO A 101 17.98 -5.80 -3.57
CA PRO A 101 18.41 -4.42 -3.72
C PRO A 101 19.78 -4.21 -3.05
N TYR A 102 20.48 -3.14 -3.45
CA TYR A 102 21.89 -2.92 -3.09
C TYR A 102 22.18 -2.93 -1.59
N ASN A 103 21.17 -2.71 -0.75
CA ASN A 103 21.22 -2.67 0.71
C ASN A 103 20.73 -3.98 1.39
N ALA A 104 20.46 -5.03 0.63
CA ALA A 104 20.02 -6.32 1.18
C ALA A 104 21.16 -7.09 1.87
N ASN A 105 20.81 -7.86 2.88
CA ASN A 105 21.70 -8.72 3.67
C ASN A 105 21.06 -10.10 3.92
N LYS A 106 21.76 -10.99 4.63
CA LYS A 106 21.27 -12.36 4.91
C LYS A 106 19.98 -12.42 5.75
N GLN A 107 19.65 -11.34 6.48
CA GLN A 107 18.44 -11.24 7.29
C GLN A 107 17.29 -10.57 6.54
N SER A 108 17.53 -10.02 5.35
CA SER A 108 16.48 -9.36 4.56
C SER A 108 15.34 -10.32 4.26
N ARG A 109 14.12 -9.77 4.29
CA ARG A 109 12.88 -10.46 3.93
C ARG A 109 12.33 -9.87 2.65
N TYR A 110 11.61 -10.69 1.89
CA TYR A 110 10.98 -10.27 0.64
C TYR A 110 9.51 -10.66 0.70
N VAL A 111 8.65 -9.81 0.16
CA VAL A 111 7.22 -10.09 0.00
C VAL A 111 6.84 -9.87 -1.46
N GLU A 112 6.40 -10.93 -2.11
CA GLU A 112 5.78 -10.87 -3.43
C GLU A 112 4.36 -10.27 -3.30
N LEU A 113 4.21 -9.00 -3.69
CA LEU A 113 2.96 -8.25 -3.64
C LEU A 113 2.23 -8.32 -4.98
N VAL A 114 0.94 -8.61 -4.94
CA VAL A 114 0.01 -8.39 -6.06
C VAL A 114 -0.96 -7.26 -5.70
N LEU A 115 -1.10 -6.29 -6.58
CA LEU A 115 -2.14 -5.26 -6.47
C LEU A 115 -3.32 -5.65 -7.37
N VAL A 116 -4.53 -5.56 -6.84
CA VAL A 116 -5.77 -5.78 -7.59
C VAL A 116 -6.53 -4.47 -7.65
N VAL A 117 -7.05 -4.11 -8.82
CA VAL A 117 -7.78 -2.86 -9.05
C VAL A 117 -9.20 -3.19 -9.50
N ASP A 118 -10.18 -2.68 -8.77
CA ASP A 118 -11.58 -2.91 -9.08
C ASP A 118 -12.04 -2.15 -10.34
N ASN A 119 -13.20 -2.55 -10.87
CA ASN A 119 -13.74 -1.97 -12.09
C ASN A 119 -14.06 -0.49 -11.93
N LYS A 120 -14.50 -0.10 -10.74
CA LYS A 120 -14.84 1.29 -10.44
C LYS A 120 -13.61 2.20 -10.51
N LEU A 121 -12.48 1.80 -9.91
CA LEU A 121 -11.22 2.53 -9.96
C LEU A 121 -10.63 2.52 -11.38
N TYR A 122 -10.73 1.40 -12.10
CA TYR A 122 -10.34 1.35 -13.52
C TYR A 122 -11.10 2.39 -14.36
N LYS A 123 -12.41 2.52 -14.16
CA LYS A 123 -13.25 3.53 -14.83
C LYS A 123 -12.92 4.96 -14.38
N ASP A 124 -12.66 5.17 -13.09
CA ASP A 124 -12.23 6.47 -12.54
C ASP A 124 -10.91 6.93 -13.17
N MET A 125 -10.02 6.00 -13.50
CA MET A 125 -8.78 6.25 -14.24
C MET A 125 -8.97 6.37 -15.77
N GLY A 126 -10.21 6.53 -16.23
CA GLY A 126 -10.56 6.72 -17.63
C GLY A 126 -10.36 5.47 -18.48
N GLU A 127 -10.57 4.29 -17.90
CA GLU A 127 -10.46 2.99 -18.58
C GLU A 127 -9.09 2.80 -19.26
N ASN A 128 -8.04 3.33 -18.62
CA ASN A 128 -6.69 3.34 -19.16
C ASN A 128 -5.77 2.45 -18.32
N LEU A 129 -5.44 1.28 -18.86
CA LEU A 129 -4.55 0.32 -18.20
C LEU A 129 -3.16 0.88 -17.88
N GLN A 130 -2.62 1.77 -18.73
CA GLN A 130 -1.30 2.37 -18.47
C GLN A 130 -1.33 3.32 -17.28
N LYS A 131 -2.43 4.07 -17.09
CA LYS A 131 -2.64 4.89 -15.88
C LYS A 131 -2.72 4.02 -14.63
N VAL A 132 -3.50 2.93 -14.68
CA VAL A 132 -3.60 1.98 -13.57
C VAL A 132 -2.25 1.36 -13.22
N TYR A 133 -1.50 0.88 -14.22
CA TYR A 133 -0.19 0.28 -13.99
C TYR A 133 0.83 1.28 -13.46
N SER A 134 0.81 2.53 -13.94
CA SER A 134 1.68 3.58 -13.42
C SER A 134 1.35 3.86 -11.96
N HIS A 135 0.08 4.06 -11.63
CA HIS A 135 -0.40 4.28 -10.26
C HIS A 135 0.00 3.16 -9.30
N CYS A 136 -0.20 1.90 -9.70
CA CYS A 136 0.18 0.74 -8.90
C CYS A 136 1.70 0.63 -8.69
N LYS A 137 2.52 0.99 -9.69
CA LYS A 137 3.98 1.02 -9.56
C LYS A 137 4.44 2.11 -8.60
N GLU A 138 3.81 3.28 -8.62
CA GLU A 138 4.10 4.37 -7.68
C GLU A 138 3.77 3.96 -6.25
N ILE A 139 2.57 3.39 -6.03
CA ILE A 139 2.17 2.83 -4.75
C ILE A 139 3.21 1.81 -4.25
N ALA A 140 3.58 0.84 -5.09
CA ALA A 140 4.56 -0.18 -4.71
C ALA A 140 5.95 0.39 -4.41
N ASN A 141 6.40 1.40 -5.15
CA ASN A 141 7.69 2.06 -4.93
C ASN A 141 7.74 2.75 -3.55
N ILE A 142 6.66 3.44 -3.19
CA ILE A 142 6.50 4.11 -1.90
C ILE A 142 6.43 3.07 -0.77
N ILE A 143 5.56 2.06 -0.90
CA ILE A 143 5.43 0.97 0.08
C ILE A 143 6.77 0.30 0.33
N ASN A 144 7.52 -0.05 -0.72
CA ASN A 144 8.83 -0.68 -0.56
C ASN A 144 9.75 0.20 0.31
N SER A 145 9.80 1.51 0.04
CA SER A 145 10.64 2.44 0.81
C SER A 145 10.23 2.55 2.28
N LEU A 146 8.92 2.50 2.58
CA LEU A 146 8.40 2.49 3.96
C LEU A 146 8.80 1.22 4.74
N TYR A 147 9.00 0.09 4.05
CA TYR A 147 9.38 -1.19 4.67
C TYR A 147 10.91 -1.45 4.71
N VAL A 148 11.72 -0.71 3.93
CA VAL A 148 13.19 -0.84 3.96
C VAL A 148 13.78 -0.69 5.37
N PRO A 149 13.36 0.27 6.22
CA PRO A 149 13.86 0.38 7.61
C PRO A 149 13.63 -0.88 8.45
N LEU A 150 12.63 -1.70 8.13
CA LEU A 150 12.33 -2.97 8.79
C LEU A 150 13.08 -4.15 8.15
N ASN A 151 14.00 -3.91 7.21
CA ASN A 151 14.73 -4.91 6.43
C ASN A 151 13.78 -5.85 5.65
N ILE A 152 12.65 -5.31 5.21
CA ILE A 152 11.64 -5.99 4.38
C ILE A 152 11.59 -5.28 3.02
N PHE A 153 11.69 -6.05 1.95
CA PHE A 153 11.61 -5.57 0.58
C PHE A 153 10.33 -6.05 -0.08
N ILE A 154 9.57 -5.11 -0.63
CA ILE A 154 8.30 -5.38 -1.29
C ILE A 154 8.53 -5.43 -2.79
N ALA A 155 8.21 -6.57 -3.40
CA ALA A 155 8.34 -6.78 -4.84
C ALA A 155 6.96 -6.85 -5.46
N LEU A 156 6.60 -5.87 -6.31
CA LEU A 156 5.37 -5.92 -7.09
C LEU A 156 5.53 -6.97 -8.20
N VAL A 157 4.90 -8.13 -8.04
CA VAL A 157 4.99 -9.26 -8.99
C VAL A 157 3.79 -9.33 -9.94
N GLY A 158 2.72 -8.57 -9.68
CA GLY A 158 1.56 -8.52 -10.56
C GLY A 158 0.60 -7.37 -10.25
N VAL A 159 -0.05 -6.88 -11.30
CA VAL A 159 -1.21 -5.98 -11.20
C VAL A 159 -2.36 -6.61 -11.97
N VAL A 160 -3.45 -6.93 -11.26
CA VAL A 160 -4.68 -7.50 -11.84
C VAL A 160 -5.74 -6.42 -11.88
N VAL A 161 -6.35 -6.20 -13.04
CA VAL A 161 -7.34 -5.14 -13.24
C VAL A 161 -8.65 -5.77 -13.70
N TRP A 162 -9.74 -5.48 -12.99
CA TRP A 162 -11.08 -5.96 -13.33
C TRP A 162 -11.72 -5.03 -14.37
N THR A 163 -11.37 -5.20 -15.65
CA THR A 163 -11.74 -4.25 -16.71
C THR A 163 -13.20 -4.31 -17.14
N GLU A 164 -13.86 -5.46 -17.02
CA GLU A 164 -15.25 -5.64 -17.46
C GLU A 164 -16.25 -5.56 -16.30
N PHE A 165 -16.02 -6.36 -15.26
CA PHE A 165 -16.84 -6.45 -14.05
C PHE A 165 -15.98 -6.84 -12.86
N ASP A 166 -16.44 -6.51 -11.65
CA ASP A 166 -15.77 -6.91 -10.42
C ASP A 166 -15.89 -8.43 -10.22
N GLU A 167 -14.76 -9.10 -9.93
CA GLU A 167 -14.71 -10.55 -9.69
C GLU A 167 -15.26 -10.94 -8.30
N ILE A 168 -15.59 -9.95 -7.47
CA ILE A 168 -16.22 -10.12 -6.16
C ILE A 168 -17.35 -9.09 -5.98
N THR A 169 -18.29 -9.39 -5.09
CA THR A 169 -19.24 -8.39 -4.62
C THR A 169 -18.56 -7.41 -3.67
N LEU A 170 -18.48 -6.14 -4.06
CA LEU A 170 -18.01 -5.04 -3.22
C LEU A 170 -19.15 -4.46 -2.37
N SER A 171 -18.84 -4.07 -1.14
CA SER A 171 -19.77 -3.51 -0.16
C SER A 171 -19.16 -2.31 0.57
N ALA A 172 -20.00 -1.38 1.01
CA ALA A 172 -19.60 -0.29 1.91
C ALA A 172 -19.15 -0.83 3.30
N ASN A 173 -19.59 -2.03 3.66
CA ASN A 173 -19.08 -2.73 4.82
C ASN A 173 -17.68 -3.33 4.49
N GLY A 174 -16.63 -2.73 5.05
CA GLY A 174 -15.23 -3.14 4.79
C GLY A 174 -14.91 -4.58 5.17
N ASP A 175 -15.53 -5.15 6.22
CA ASP A 175 -15.36 -6.57 6.59
C ASP A 175 -15.86 -7.51 5.49
N THR A 176 -17.02 -7.17 4.93
CA THR A 176 -17.65 -7.96 3.86
C THR A 176 -16.76 -7.95 2.62
N THR A 177 -16.29 -6.77 2.20
CA THR A 177 -15.39 -6.62 1.05
C THR A 177 -14.06 -7.35 1.26
N LEU A 178 -13.45 -7.22 2.44
CA LEU A 178 -12.23 -7.94 2.80
C LEU A 178 -12.44 -9.47 2.75
N THR A 179 -13.53 -9.96 3.32
CA THR A 179 -13.85 -11.40 3.34
C THR A 179 -13.99 -11.94 1.91
N ASN A 180 -14.74 -11.24 1.06
CA ASN A 180 -14.93 -11.63 -0.33
C ASN A 180 -13.61 -11.60 -1.11
N PHE A 181 -12.77 -10.59 -0.89
CA PHE A 181 -11.48 -10.47 -1.54
C PHE A 181 -10.51 -11.59 -1.13
N LEU A 182 -10.43 -11.93 0.15
CA LEU A 182 -9.59 -13.04 0.63
C LEU A 182 -10.06 -14.38 0.09
N HIS A 183 -11.38 -14.59 -0.03
CA HIS A 183 -11.94 -15.76 -0.71
C HIS A 183 -11.53 -15.83 -2.19
N TYR A 184 -11.67 -14.73 -2.94
CA TYR A 184 -11.17 -14.64 -4.32
C TYR A 184 -9.67 -14.92 -4.41
N ARG A 185 -8.87 -14.39 -3.48
CA ARG A 185 -7.43 -14.62 -3.45
C ARG A 185 -7.10 -16.10 -3.30
N ARG A 186 -7.75 -16.76 -2.33
CA ARG A 186 -7.59 -18.19 -2.01
C ARG A 186 -7.99 -19.08 -3.18
N GLU A 187 -9.12 -18.79 -3.81
CA GLU A 187 -9.72 -19.69 -4.79
C GLU A 187 -9.22 -19.48 -6.22
N ARG A 188 -8.79 -18.27 -6.56
CA ARG A 188 -8.39 -17.93 -7.94
C ARG A 188 -7.07 -17.19 -8.01
N LEU A 189 -6.97 -16.00 -7.41
CA LEU A 189 -5.84 -15.08 -7.65
C LEU A 189 -4.49 -15.75 -7.43
N VAL A 190 -4.32 -16.50 -6.34
CA VAL A 190 -3.00 -17.04 -6.03
C VAL A 190 -2.61 -18.29 -6.83
N LYS A 191 -3.60 -18.95 -7.46
CA LYS A 191 -3.35 -20.05 -8.39
C LYS A 191 -2.87 -19.50 -9.74
N GLU A 192 -3.45 -18.38 -10.18
CA GLU A 192 -3.11 -17.70 -11.44
C GLU A 192 -1.87 -16.81 -11.33
N HIS A 193 -1.76 -16.08 -10.22
CA HIS A 193 -0.69 -15.15 -9.90
C HIS A 193 -0.09 -15.50 -8.54
N PRO A 194 0.84 -16.47 -8.52
CA PRO A 194 1.57 -16.86 -7.32
C PRO A 194 2.17 -15.61 -6.62
N ASN A 195 1.75 -15.33 -5.38
CA ASN A 195 2.21 -14.18 -4.57
C ASN A 195 2.45 -14.59 -3.11
N ASP A 196 2.84 -13.65 -2.24
CA ASP A 196 2.85 -13.79 -0.78
C ASP A 196 1.68 -13.04 -0.15
N ASN A 197 1.45 -11.81 -0.61
CA ASN A 197 0.40 -10.90 -0.15
C ASN A 197 -0.34 -10.28 -1.34
N ALA A 198 -1.64 -10.00 -1.21
CA ALA A 198 -2.37 -9.23 -2.21
C ALA A 198 -3.20 -8.11 -1.58
N GLN A 199 -3.27 -6.96 -2.24
CA GLN A 199 -4.04 -5.80 -1.76
C GLN A 199 -5.00 -5.35 -2.86
N LEU A 200 -6.27 -5.14 -2.49
CA LEU A 200 -7.29 -4.59 -3.38
C LEU A 200 -7.36 -3.07 -3.24
N LEU A 201 -7.25 -2.35 -4.35
CA LEU A 201 -7.52 -0.93 -4.46
C LEU A 201 -8.93 -0.73 -5.05
N THR A 202 -9.73 0.10 -4.40
CA THR A 202 -11.12 0.33 -4.79
C THR A 202 -11.52 1.80 -4.67
N ARG A 203 -12.48 2.22 -5.50
CA ARG A 203 -13.17 3.52 -5.36
C ARG A 203 -14.50 3.40 -4.58
N VAL A 204 -14.75 2.27 -3.93
CA VAL A 204 -15.89 2.10 -3.02
C VAL A 204 -15.59 2.82 -1.72
N GLN A 205 -16.56 3.60 -1.26
CA GLN A 205 -16.48 4.28 0.02
C GLN A 205 -16.97 3.35 1.12
N PHE A 206 -16.12 3.07 2.11
CA PHE A 206 -16.52 2.27 3.26
C PHE A 206 -17.23 3.11 4.32
N ASP A 207 -18.09 2.45 5.09
CA ASP A 207 -18.86 3.07 6.16
C ASP A 207 -17.95 3.63 7.27
N GLY A 208 -18.41 4.69 7.94
CA GLY A 208 -17.73 5.21 9.14
C GLY A 208 -16.39 5.92 8.91
N GLY A 209 -16.06 6.29 7.67
CA GLY A 209 -14.80 6.97 7.34
C GLY A 209 -13.60 6.02 7.23
N VAL A 210 -13.86 4.71 7.18
CA VAL A 210 -12.84 3.68 6.99
C VAL A 210 -12.22 3.79 5.60
N VAL A 211 -10.89 3.81 5.53
CA VAL A 211 -10.15 3.83 4.25
C VAL A 211 -9.38 2.56 3.94
N GLY A 212 -9.28 1.65 4.91
CA GLY A 212 -8.56 0.40 4.74
C GLY A 212 -9.02 -0.66 5.72
N LYS A 213 -8.82 -1.93 5.33
CA LYS A 213 -9.08 -3.07 6.21
C LYS A 213 -8.20 -4.26 5.88
N ALA A 214 -7.62 -4.84 6.92
CA ALA A 214 -6.85 -6.07 6.87
C ALA A 214 -7.05 -6.93 8.12
N LEU A 215 -6.67 -8.20 8.00
CA LEU A 215 -6.53 -9.10 9.14
C LEU A 215 -5.12 -9.00 9.73
N LYS A 216 -5.01 -9.17 11.04
CA LYS A 216 -3.74 -9.11 11.76
C LYS A 216 -2.98 -10.44 11.73
N GLY A 217 -1.72 -10.41 11.33
CA GLY A 217 -0.80 -11.56 11.38
C GLY A 217 -0.89 -12.64 10.29
N PRO A 218 -1.73 -12.58 9.24
CA PRO A 218 -1.78 -13.62 8.22
C PRO A 218 -0.74 -13.47 7.10
N ILE A 219 0.31 -12.64 7.25
CA ILE A 219 1.34 -12.49 6.20
C ILE A 219 1.85 -13.86 5.71
N CYS A 220 1.95 -14.03 4.39
CA CYS A 220 2.35 -15.27 3.70
C CYS A 220 1.42 -16.50 3.89
N THR A 221 0.31 -16.38 4.61
CA THR A 221 -0.69 -17.47 4.68
C THR A 221 -1.38 -17.65 3.34
N TYR A 222 -1.73 -18.91 3.03
CA TYR A 222 -2.40 -19.23 1.77
C TYR A 222 -3.75 -18.52 1.65
N GLU A 223 -4.51 -18.42 2.74
CA GLU A 223 -5.91 -17.96 2.70
C GLU A 223 -6.05 -16.46 3.00
N PHE A 224 -5.38 -15.97 4.04
CA PHE A 224 -5.75 -14.70 4.67
C PHE A 224 -4.75 -13.56 4.42
N SER A 225 -3.68 -13.79 3.66
CA SER A 225 -2.66 -12.75 3.42
C SER A 225 -3.11 -11.71 2.39
N GLY A 226 -3.83 -10.71 2.86
CA GLY A 226 -4.20 -9.54 2.07
C GLY A 226 -5.00 -8.50 2.84
N GLY A 227 -5.38 -7.46 2.12
CA GLY A 227 -6.15 -6.33 2.62
C GLY A 227 -6.90 -5.61 1.50
N VAL A 228 -7.73 -4.66 1.89
CA VAL A 228 -8.50 -3.80 0.98
C VAL A 228 -8.26 -2.34 1.37
N SER A 229 -8.07 -1.46 0.39
CA SER A 229 -7.80 -0.04 0.62
C SER A 229 -8.56 0.82 -0.39
N MET A 230 -9.13 1.91 0.09
CA MET A 230 -9.77 2.91 -0.75
C MET A 230 -8.70 3.75 -1.43
N ASP A 231 -8.82 3.94 -2.74
CA ASP A 231 -8.07 4.95 -3.47
C ASP A 231 -8.70 6.32 -3.19
N HIS A 232 -8.32 6.92 -2.05
CA HIS A 232 -9.08 7.98 -1.40
C HIS A 232 -8.58 9.40 -1.69
N SER A 233 -7.44 9.53 -2.37
CA SER A 233 -6.79 10.81 -2.63
C SER A 233 -6.06 10.77 -3.97
N SER A 234 -5.96 11.92 -4.64
CA SER A 234 -5.09 12.09 -5.82
C SER A 234 -3.60 12.06 -5.44
N VAL A 235 -3.27 12.38 -4.19
CA VAL A 235 -1.93 12.25 -3.64
C VAL A 235 -1.62 10.77 -3.42
N VAL A 236 -0.91 10.16 -4.39
CA VAL A 236 -0.57 8.73 -4.39
C VAL A 236 0.11 8.26 -3.09
N GLY A 237 0.93 9.12 -2.47
CA GLY A 237 1.60 8.77 -1.22
C GLY A 237 0.64 8.54 -0.06
N LEU A 238 -0.51 9.23 -0.01
CA LEU A 238 -1.53 8.98 1.02
C LEU A 238 -2.17 7.59 0.84
N VAL A 239 -2.48 7.22 -0.41
CA VAL A 239 -3.01 5.89 -0.72
C VAL A 239 -1.96 4.81 -0.40
N ALA A 240 -0.71 5.04 -0.77
CA ALA A 240 0.39 4.11 -0.47
C ALA A 240 0.62 3.93 1.03
N THR A 241 0.52 5.00 1.83
CA THR A 241 0.56 4.91 3.31
C THR A 241 -0.59 4.09 3.85
N THR A 242 -1.81 4.24 3.32
CA THR A 242 -2.96 3.39 3.71
C THR A 242 -2.70 1.93 3.39
N VAL A 243 -2.23 1.59 2.19
CA VAL A 243 -1.91 0.20 1.84
C VAL A 243 -0.79 -0.37 2.73
N ALA A 244 0.23 0.44 3.03
CA ALA A 244 1.30 0.05 3.95
C ALA A 244 0.79 -0.18 5.39
N HIS A 245 -0.16 0.63 5.87
CA HIS A 245 -0.81 0.41 7.16
C HIS A 245 -1.53 -0.95 7.21
N GLU A 246 -2.34 -1.25 6.18
CA GLU A 246 -3.06 -2.54 6.10
C GLU A 246 -2.10 -3.74 5.96
N MET A 247 -1.01 -3.58 5.22
CA MET A 247 0.07 -4.57 5.19
C MET A 247 0.74 -4.71 6.56
N GLY A 248 0.88 -3.63 7.34
CA GLY A 248 1.40 -3.64 8.71
C GLY A 248 0.57 -4.56 9.62
N HIS A 249 -0.75 -4.47 9.54
CA HIS A 249 -1.62 -5.46 10.19
C HIS A 249 -1.34 -6.86 9.67
N ASN A 250 -1.21 -7.09 8.37
CA ASN A 250 -0.84 -8.43 7.88
C ASN A 250 0.46 -8.96 8.49
N PHE A 251 1.47 -8.11 8.72
CA PHE A 251 2.71 -8.43 9.42
C PHE A 251 2.54 -8.65 10.93
N GLY A 252 1.37 -8.36 11.49
CA GLY A 252 1.06 -8.57 12.90
C GLY A 252 1.16 -7.30 13.76
N MET A 253 1.35 -6.12 13.15
CA MET A 253 1.42 -4.85 13.87
C MET A 253 0.04 -4.45 14.40
N GLU A 254 0.03 -3.86 15.58
CA GLU A 254 -1.14 -3.20 16.17
C GLU A 254 -1.09 -1.70 15.88
N HIS A 255 -2.18 -1.01 16.18
CA HIS A 255 -2.18 0.45 16.17
C HIS A 255 -1.22 1.01 17.23
N ASP A 256 -0.61 2.14 16.90
CA ASP A 256 0.21 2.89 17.86
C ASP A 256 -0.62 3.37 19.05
N THR A 257 -0.03 3.31 20.24
CA THR A 257 -0.59 3.85 21.48
C THR A 257 0.11 5.16 21.86
N SER A 258 -0.29 5.79 22.98
CA SER A 258 0.35 7.01 23.48
C SER A 258 1.84 6.86 23.81
N ASP A 259 2.32 5.62 23.97
CA ASP A 259 3.69 5.31 24.37
C ASP A 259 4.56 4.95 23.16
N CYS A 260 4.01 5.04 21.94
CA CYS A 260 4.70 4.77 20.69
C CYS A 260 5.28 6.06 20.13
N ASP A 261 6.60 6.06 19.87
CA ASP A 261 7.31 7.18 19.25
C ASP A 261 7.79 6.80 17.85
N CYS A 262 7.70 7.76 16.93
CA CYS A 262 8.40 7.73 15.66
C CYS A 262 8.94 9.13 15.34
N PRO A 263 9.89 9.26 14.39
CA PRO A 263 10.49 10.55 14.06
C PRO A 263 9.50 11.60 13.55
N SER A 264 8.46 11.14 12.85
CA SER A 264 7.35 11.97 12.36
C SER A 264 6.32 12.17 13.47
N ASP A 265 5.61 13.30 13.44
CA ASP A 265 4.46 13.57 14.32
C ASP A 265 3.40 12.46 14.26
N ARG A 266 3.42 11.66 13.20
CA ARG A 266 2.52 10.53 13.04
C ARG A 266 3.16 9.32 12.38
N CYS A 267 2.98 8.19 13.03
CA CYS A 267 3.49 6.89 12.61
C CYS A 267 2.52 6.22 11.61
N ILE A 268 3.05 5.31 10.79
CA ILE A 268 2.25 4.59 9.78
C ILE A 268 1.09 3.84 10.43
N MET A 269 1.29 3.26 11.62
CA MET A 269 0.28 2.45 12.32
C MET A 269 -0.69 3.28 13.19
N ALA A 270 -0.72 4.61 13.04
CA ALA A 270 -1.67 5.44 13.79
C ALA A 270 -3.12 5.10 13.38
N PRO A 271 -4.06 4.98 14.35
CA PRO A 271 -5.40 4.44 14.11
C PRO A 271 -6.31 5.33 13.25
N SER A 272 -6.02 6.63 13.15
CA SER A 272 -6.81 7.58 12.37
C SER A 272 -5.98 8.73 11.83
N SER A 273 -6.37 9.26 10.67
CA SER A 273 -5.76 10.42 10.01
C SER A 273 -5.98 11.76 10.70
N ARG A 274 -6.70 11.80 11.82
CA ARG A 274 -6.93 13.04 12.56
C ARG A 274 -5.65 13.45 13.28
N SER A 275 -5.16 14.66 12.99
CA SER A 275 -4.30 15.40 13.91
C SER A 275 -5.14 15.76 15.15
N SER A 276 -4.55 15.64 16.34
CA SER A 276 -5.15 16.21 17.57
C SER A 276 -5.08 17.73 17.54
#